data_AF-A0A7S0YWI3-F1
#
_entry.id   AF-A0A7S0YWI3-F1
#
_cell.length_a   1.000
_cell.length_b   1.000
_cell.length_c   1.000
_cell.angle_alpha   90.00
_cell.angle_beta   90.00
_cell.angle_gamma   90.00
#
_symmetry.space_group_name_H-M   'P 1'
#
loop_
_entity.id
_entity.type
_entity.pdbx_description
1 polymer ?
#
loop_
_entity_poly.entity_id
_entity_poly.type
_entity_poly.pdbx_seq_one_letter_code
_entity_poly.pdbx_strand_id
1 'polypeptide(L)'
;LGGALEQGRAAYDENDFVKVSSGIIGTSEEVEKSYVRQTRQPDPSTIRPERVLRKSLESVIQRDCNGEAYHSVMDSLMSICQDLKLQQIENGFTVAVRELMATFSLRERCKGKSQSMEIDVSTFSDAVLHLGALYAKNPGQRRELEFA
;
A
#
# COMPACT_ATOMS: atom_id res chain seq x y z
N LEU A 1 48.68 28.39 -17.55
CA LEU A 1 47.26 28.42 -17.97
C LEU A 1 46.66 27.08 -17.61
N GLY A 2 46.08 26.98 -16.41
CA GLY A 2 45.49 25.75 -15.85
C GLY A 2 44.27 25.31 -16.67
N GLY A 3 43.92 24.04 -16.75
CA GLY A 3 44.11 22.98 -15.76
C GLY A 3 42.72 22.47 -15.38
N ALA A 4 42.22 21.54 -16.21
CA ALA A 4 41.12 20.59 -16.02
C ALA A 4 40.04 20.89 -14.96
N LEU A 5 38.86 21.27 -15.43
CA LEU A 5 37.59 21.06 -14.73
C LEU A 5 36.94 19.79 -15.28
N GLU A 6 37.08 18.66 -14.59
CA GLU A 6 36.09 17.58 -14.64
C GLU A 6 36.17 16.80 -13.33
N GLN A 7 35.47 17.31 -12.31
CA GLN A 7 35.27 16.62 -11.05
C GLN A 7 34.09 15.65 -11.17
N GLY A 8 34.41 14.36 -11.08
CA GLY A 8 33.64 13.36 -10.34
C GLY A 8 32.19 13.15 -10.76
N ARG A 9 31.97 12.46 -11.89
CA ARG A 9 30.71 11.75 -12.12
C ARG A 9 30.74 10.52 -11.20
N ALA A 10 29.99 10.55 -10.10
CA ALA A 10 29.81 9.39 -9.23
C ALA A 10 29.35 8.21 -10.11
N ALA A 11 30.11 7.12 -10.07
CA ALA A 11 29.76 5.91 -10.79
C ALA A 11 28.42 5.41 -10.24
N TYR A 12 27.39 5.41 -11.09
CA TYR A 12 26.12 4.78 -10.77
C TYR A 12 26.37 3.27 -10.74
N ASP A 13 26.39 2.70 -9.53
CA ASP A 13 26.46 1.25 -9.36
C ASP A 13 25.10 0.68 -9.75
N GLU A 14 25.04 -0.03 -10.89
CA GLU A 14 23.84 -0.74 -11.36
C GLU A 14 23.33 -1.76 -10.33
N ASN A 15 24.14 -2.12 -9.32
CA ASN A 15 23.75 -3.01 -8.23
C ASN A 15 23.02 -2.30 -7.06
N ASP A 16 22.90 -0.97 -7.05
CA ASP A 16 22.26 -0.21 -5.96
C ASP A 16 20.72 -0.41 -5.94
N PHE A 17 20.14 -0.84 -7.06
CA PHE A 17 18.71 -1.19 -7.13
C PHE A 17 18.39 -2.56 -6.49
N VAL A 18 19.38 -3.44 -6.32
CA VAL A 18 19.19 -4.88 -6.04
C VAL A 18 19.76 -5.29 -4.68
N LYS A 19 19.49 -4.51 -3.64
CA LYS A 19 19.79 -4.93 -2.26
C LYS A 19 18.65 -4.70 -1.28
N VAL A 20 17.45 -5.15 -1.65
CA VAL A 20 16.34 -5.38 -0.71
C VAL A 20 16.18 -6.88 -0.50
N SER A 21 17.25 -7.57 -0.09
CA SER A 21 17.18 -8.98 0.35
C SER A 21 16.53 -9.11 1.73
N SER A 22 16.37 -8.00 2.45
CA SER A 22 15.56 -7.84 3.65
C SER A 22 14.70 -6.59 3.44
N GLY A 23 13.39 -6.66 3.69
CA GLY A 23 12.49 -5.51 3.58
C GLY A 23 13.07 -4.27 4.28
N ILE A 24 12.80 -3.09 3.72
CA ILE A 24 13.14 -1.81 4.37
C ILE A 24 12.32 -1.70 5.66
N ILE A 25 12.85 -1.08 6.73
CA ILE A 25 12.06 -0.80 7.94
C ILE A 25 11.71 0.69 7.91
N GLY A 26 10.42 1.01 7.90
CA GLY A 26 9.96 2.40 7.89
C GLY A 26 10.16 3.11 9.23
N THR A 27 10.37 4.43 9.18
CA THR A 27 10.51 5.29 10.36
C THR A 27 9.56 6.50 10.36
N SER A 28 8.69 6.63 9.36
CA SER A 28 7.70 7.71 9.30
C SER A 28 6.65 7.59 10.40
N GLU A 29 6.37 8.70 11.09
CA GLU A 29 5.28 8.83 12.08
C GLU A 29 4.00 9.41 11.49
N GLU A 30 4.00 9.73 10.20
CA GLU A 30 2.85 10.32 9.52
C GLU A 30 1.69 9.32 9.46
N VAL A 31 0.53 9.66 10.02
CA VAL A 31 -0.65 8.77 10.02
C VAL A 31 -1.42 8.87 8.70
N GLU A 32 -1.58 10.09 8.18
CA GLU A 32 -2.29 10.36 6.94
C GLU A 32 -1.28 10.60 5.83
N LYS A 33 -1.24 9.70 4.85
CA LYS A 33 -0.27 9.75 3.75
C LYS A 33 -0.93 9.29 2.48
N SER A 34 -0.82 10.10 1.42
CA SER A 34 -1.30 9.74 0.08
C SER A 34 -0.42 8.69 -0.59
N TYR A 35 -0.98 8.00 -1.57
CA TYR A 35 -0.22 7.05 -2.37
C TYR A 35 0.70 7.79 -3.33
N VAL A 36 1.98 7.41 -3.36
CA VAL A 36 2.96 7.98 -4.28
C VAL A 36 3.66 6.84 -5.01
N ARG A 37 3.58 6.82 -6.35
CA ARG A 37 4.35 5.86 -7.14
C ARG A 37 5.84 6.16 -6.99
N GLN A 38 6.57 5.25 -6.36
CA GLN A 38 8.01 5.42 -6.20
C GLN A 38 8.71 5.24 -7.56
N THR A 39 9.56 6.21 -7.91
CA THR A 39 10.38 6.21 -9.12
C THR A 39 11.88 6.12 -8.80
N ARG A 40 12.24 5.99 -7.52
CA ARG A 40 13.60 5.94 -6.97
C ARG A 40 13.63 4.97 -5.79
N GLN A 41 14.82 4.70 -5.26
CA GLN A 41 14.99 3.90 -4.06
C GLN A 41 14.19 4.50 -2.88
N PRO A 42 13.41 3.70 -2.15
CA PRO A 42 12.61 4.17 -1.02
C PRO A 42 13.49 4.65 0.14
N ASP A 43 13.19 5.82 0.71
CA ASP A 43 13.79 6.30 1.94
C ASP A 43 12.99 5.80 3.17
N PRO A 44 13.61 5.19 4.19
CA PRO A 44 12.94 4.73 5.40
C PRO A 44 12.05 5.79 6.08
N SER A 45 12.46 7.06 6.05
CA SER A 45 11.71 8.19 6.62
C SER A 45 10.39 8.47 5.91
N THR A 46 10.21 7.94 4.70
CA THR A 46 8.97 8.05 3.94
C THR A 46 8.04 6.85 4.13
N ILE A 47 8.47 5.79 4.81
CA ILE A 47 7.69 4.56 4.99
C ILE A 47 7.25 4.47 6.44
N ARG A 48 5.97 4.15 6.68
CA ARG A 48 5.42 4.03 8.04
C ARG A 48 5.69 2.62 8.60
N PRO A 49 6.21 2.47 9.83
CA PRO A 49 6.30 1.16 10.48
C PRO A 49 4.89 0.63 10.83
N GLU A 50 4.77 -0.69 11.05
CA GLU A 50 3.48 -1.36 11.26
C GLU A 50 2.60 -0.70 12.34
N ARG A 51 3.21 -0.24 13.45
CA ARG A 51 2.47 0.46 14.53
C ARG A 51 1.77 1.73 14.07
N VAL A 52 2.35 2.46 13.10
CA VAL A 52 1.77 3.68 12.52
C VAL A 52 0.78 3.31 11.44
N LEU A 53 1.04 2.25 10.65
CA LEU A 53 0.11 1.73 9.66
C LEU A 53 -1.21 1.26 10.29
N ARG A 54 -1.18 0.67 11.49
CA ARG A 54 -2.39 0.31 12.24
C ARG A 54 -3.24 1.53 12.57
N LYS A 55 -2.62 2.60 13.07
CA LYS A 55 -3.30 3.89 13.32
C LYS A 55 -3.83 4.52 12.02
N SER A 56 -3.06 4.39 10.93
CA SER A 56 -3.45 4.88 9.61
C SER A 56 -4.72 4.18 9.13
N LEU A 57 -4.81 2.85 9.31
CA LEU A 57 -6.00 2.08 8.97
C LEU A 57 -7.21 2.48 9.81
N GLU A 58 -7.03 2.70 11.12
CA GLU A 58 -8.10 3.21 12.00
C GLU A 58 -8.64 4.57 11.52
N SER A 59 -7.75 5.51 11.16
CA SER A 59 -8.14 6.80 10.57
C SER A 59 -8.92 6.60 9.26
N VAL A 60 -8.45 5.74 8.35
CA VAL A 60 -9.14 5.42 7.09
C VAL A 60 -10.56 4.91 7.34
N ILE A 61 -10.72 3.95 8.27
CA ILE A 61 -12.04 3.40 8.61
C ILE A 61 -12.95 4.49 9.17
N GLN A 62 -12.43 5.34 10.06
CA GLN A 62 -13.20 6.44 10.63
C GLN A 62 -13.63 7.46 9.58
N ARG A 63 -12.76 7.81 8.62
CA ARG A 63 -13.09 8.74 7.54
C ARG A 63 -14.12 8.15 6.57
N ASP A 64 -14.03 6.87 6.22
CA ASP A 64 -15.07 6.17 5.44
C ASP A 64 -16.43 6.21 6.17
N CYS A 65 -16.45 5.93 7.48
CA CYS A 65 -17.66 6.04 8.29
C CYS A 65 -18.25 7.46 8.33
N ASN A 66 -17.40 8.49 8.27
CA ASN A 66 -17.80 9.89 8.22
C ASN A 66 -18.23 10.36 6.82
N GLY A 67 -18.23 9.48 5.83
CA GLY A 67 -18.70 9.78 4.47
C GLY A 67 -17.64 10.42 3.57
N GLU A 68 -16.36 10.20 3.84
CA GLU A 68 -15.30 10.61 2.92
C GLU A 68 -15.46 9.94 1.54
N ALA A 69 -15.02 10.64 0.49
CA ALA A 69 -15.12 10.15 -0.87
C ALA A 69 -14.26 8.88 -1.07
N TYR A 70 -14.83 7.89 -1.76
CA TYR A 70 -14.20 6.59 -2.05
C TYR A 70 -12.75 6.71 -2.55
N HIS A 71 -12.49 7.63 -3.49
CA HIS A 71 -11.16 7.82 -4.07
C HIS A 71 -10.10 8.23 -3.03
N SER A 72 -10.46 9.02 -2.02
CA SER A 72 -9.53 9.45 -0.97
C SER A 72 -9.26 8.35 0.05
N VAL A 73 -10.30 7.58 0.40
CA VAL A 73 -10.19 6.37 1.22
C VAL A 73 -9.27 5.35 0.52
N MET A 74 -9.48 5.14 -0.77
CA MET A 74 -8.68 4.21 -1.58
C MET A 74 -7.23 4.66 -1.76
N ASP A 75 -6.98 5.96 -1.98
CA ASP A 75 -5.62 6.53 -2.02
C ASP A 75 -4.85 6.21 -0.74
N SER A 76 -5.50 6.35 0.42
CA SER A 76 -4.91 6.05 1.71
C SER A 76 -4.63 4.54 1.88
N LEU A 77 -5.55 3.67 1.45
CA LEU A 77 -5.35 2.22 1.48
C LEU A 77 -4.22 1.77 0.55
N MET A 78 -4.11 2.35 -0.65
CA MET A 78 -2.98 2.09 -1.56
C MET A 78 -1.66 2.50 -0.93
N SER A 79 -1.62 3.63 -0.23
CA SER A 79 -0.44 4.08 0.52
C SER A 79 -0.04 3.11 1.63
N ILE A 80 -1.01 2.58 2.39
CA ILE A 80 -0.76 1.56 3.44
C ILE A 80 -0.21 0.27 2.81
N CYS A 81 -0.85 -0.21 1.74
CA CYS A 81 -0.43 -1.42 1.01
C CYS A 81 0.99 -1.29 0.43
N GLN A 82 1.35 -0.10 -0.05
CA GLN A 82 2.70 0.18 -0.54
C GLN A 82 3.73 0.06 0.57
N ASP A 83 3.49 0.69 1.72
CA ASP A 83 4.41 0.63 2.87
C ASP A 83 4.54 -0.83 3.38
N LEU A 84 3.46 -1.61 3.41
CA LEU A 84 3.51 -3.03 3.77
C LEU A 84 4.35 -3.85 2.78
N LYS A 85 4.20 -3.60 1.47
CA LYS A 85 4.94 -4.29 0.41
C LYS A 85 6.44 -4.00 0.48
N LEU A 86 6.82 -2.74 0.66
CA LEU A 86 8.22 -2.34 0.76
C LEU A 86 8.90 -2.98 1.99
N GLN A 87 8.17 -3.10 3.09
CA GLN A 87 8.65 -3.73 4.32
C GLN A 87 8.53 -5.26 4.31
N GLN A 88 7.93 -5.86 3.28
CA GLN A 88 7.63 -7.30 3.17
C GLN A 88 6.83 -7.85 4.36
N ILE A 89 5.88 -7.06 4.88
CA ILE A 89 4.99 -7.48 5.97
C ILE A 89 3.78 -8.21 5.37
N GLU A 90 3.66 -9.50 5.66
CA GLU A 90 2.62 -10.40 5.10
C GLU A 90 1.87 -11.15 6.21
N ASN A 91 1.63 -10.51 7.35
CA ASN A 91 0.91 -11.11 8.48
C ASN A 91 -0.61 -10.85 8.40
N GLY A 92 -1.35 -11.26 9.43
CA GLY A 92 -2.80 -11.06 9.51
C GLY A 92 -3.26 -9.58 9.43
N PHE A 93 -2.39 -8.61 9.73
CA PHE A 93 -2.72 -7.20 9.50
C PHE A 93 -2.77 -6.87 8.00
N THR A 94 -1.81 -7.37 7.22
CA THR A 94 -1.82 -7.21 5.76
C THR A 94 -3.05 -7.85 5.13
N VAL A 95 -3.48 -9.02 5.64
CA VAL A 95 -4.76 -9.64 5.25
C VAL A 95 -5.92 -8.67 5.49
N ALA A 96 -6.05 -8.15 6.72
CA ALA A 96 -7.15 -7.24 7.07
C ALA A 96 -7.22 -5.98 6.20
N VAL A 97 -6.06 -5.37 5.88
CA VAL A 97 -5.99 -4.21 4.97
C VAL A 97 -6.52 -4.57 3.58
N ARG A 98 -6.08 -5.72 3.03
CA ARG A 98 -6.49 -6.17 1.68
C ARG A 98 -7.97 -6.57 1.63
N GLU A 99 -8.48 -7.25 2.66
CA GLU A 99 -9.91 -7.56 2.80
C GLU A 99 -10.76 -6.29 2.85
N LEU A 100 -10.32 -5.27 3.60
CA LEU A 100 -11.03 -3.99 3.69
C LEU A 100 -11.06 -3.29 2.32
N MET A 101 -9.94 -3.30 1.60
CA MET A 101 -9.81 -2.74 0.26
C MET A 101 -10.77 -3.40 -0.73
N ALA A 102 -10.86 -4.74 -0.74
CA ALA A 102 -11.82 -5.48 -1.55
C ALA A 102 -13.27 -5.14 -1.15
N THR A 103 -13.54 -5.02 0.15
CA THR A 103 -14.87 -4.70 0.69
C THR A 103 -15.33 -3.30 0.28
N PHE A 104 -14.46 -2.30 0.37
CA PHE A 104 -14.79 -0.93 -0.01
C PHE A 104 -15.02 -0.81 -1.51
N SER A 105 -14.20 -1.48 -2.33
CA SER A 105 -14.38 -1.57 -3.79
C SER A 105 -15.75 -2.15 -4.16
N LEU A 106 -16.19 -3.20 -3.46
CA LEU A 106 -17.51 -3.79 -3.66
C LEU A 106 -18.66 -2.90 -3.15
N ARG A 107 -18.47 -2.21 -2.01
CA ARG A 107 -19.49 -1.32 -1.44
C ARG A 107 -19.80 -0.13 -2.34
N GLU A 108 -18.80 0.41 -3.03
CA GLU A 108 -19.00 1.55 -3.91
C GLU A 108 -20.03 1.24 -5.03
N ARG A 109 -20.04 -0.02 -5.52
CA ARG A 109 -21.05 -0.52 -6.44
C ARG A 109 -22.49 -0.40 -5.90
N CYS A 110 -22.68 -0.60 -4.60
CA CYS A 110 -24.02 -0.64 -3.99
C CYS A 110 -24.62 0.74 -3.70
N LYS A 111 -23.84 1.84 -3.83
CA LYS A 111 -24.30 3.21 -3.52
C LYS A 111 -25.20 3.85 -4.59
N GLY A 112 -25.50 3.14 -5.69
CA GLY A 112 -26.72 3.34 -6.49
C GLY A 112 -27.09 4.78 -6.85
N LYS A 113 -26.19 5.55 -7.47
CA LYS A 113 -26.55 6.77 -8.21
C LYS A 113 -26.36 6.51 -9.69
N SER A 114 -27.42 6.80 -10.45
CA SER A 114 -27.60 6.41 -11.84
C SER A 114 -26.51 6.95 -12.78
N GLN A 115 -26.24 6.14 -13.82
CA GLN A 115 -25.34 6.29 -14.98
C GLN A 115 -23.84 6.01 -14.73
N SER A 116 -23.50 4.75 -14.99
CA SER A 116 -22.15 4.24 -15.27
C SER A 116 -21.13 4.37 -14.13
N MET A 117 -21.34 3.63 -13.05
CA MET A 117 -20.27 3.40 -12.07
C MET A 117 -19.89 1.92 -12.15
N GLU A 118 -18.92 1.65 -13.03
CA GLU A 118 -18.26 0.35 -13.10
C GLU A 118 -17.62 0.06 -11.73
N ILE A 119 -17.69 -1.20 -11.28
CA ILE A 119 -16.88 -1.64 -10.14
C ILE A 119 -15.44 -1.23 -10.46
N ASP A 120 -14.69 -0.78 -9.46
CA ASP A 120 -13.24 -0.71 -9.61
C ASP A 120 -12.66 -2.14 -9.66
N VAL A 121 -12.84 -2.78 -10.82
CA VAL A 121 -12.45 -4.17 -11.09
C VAL A 121 -10.94 -4.30 -10.91
N SER A 122 -10.19 -3.24 -11.21
CA SER A 122 -8.74 -3.24 -11.08
C SER A 122 -8.30 -3.38 -9.63
N THR A 123 -8.82 -2.54 -8.74
CA THR A 123 -8.52 -2.59 -7.31
C THR A 123 -9.04 -3.88 -6.67
N PHE A 124 -10.27 -4.29 -7.01
CA PHE A 124 -10.83 -5.52 -6.48
C PHE A 124 -10.02 -6.75 -6.91
N SER A 125 -9.66 -6.84 -8.19
CA SER A 125 -8.87 -7.95 -8.71
C SER A 125 -7.46 -7.98 -8.11
N ASP A 126 -6.80 -6.83 -7.92
CA ASP A 126 -5.50 -6.74 -7.25
C ASP A 126 -5.61 -7.23 -5.81
N ALA A 127 -6.64 -6.78 -5.08
CA ALA A 127 -6.86 -7.17 -3.69
C ALA A 127 -7.03 -8.69 -3.55
N VAL A 128 -7.89 -9.31 -4.37
CA VAL A 128 -8.16 -10.76 -4.34
C VAL A 128 -6.92 -11.57 -4.72
N LEU A 129 -6.18 -11.15 -5.75
CA LEU A 129 -4.94 -11.83 -6.16
C LEU A 129 -3.91 -11.83 -5.02
N HIS A 130 -3.77 -10.72 -4.30
CA HIS A 130 -2.91 -10.65 -3.13
C HIS A 130 -3.42 -11.48 -1.95
N LEU A 131 -4.74 -11.50 -1.71
CA LEU A 131 -5.35 -12.29 -0.64
C LEU A 131 -5.10 -13.79 -0.81
N GLY A 132 -5.16 -14.34 -2.02
CA GLY A 132 -4.87 -15.75 -2.26
C GLY A 132 -3.47 -16.17 -1.78
N ALA A 133 -2.45 -15.33 -2.05
CA ALA A 133 -1.10 -15.58 -1.57
C ALA A 133 -0.96 -15.38 -0.04
N LEU A 134 -1.69 -14.42 0.53
CA LEU A 134 -1.66 -14.11 1.95
C LEU A 134 -2.35 -15.19 2.79
N TYR A 135 -3.48 -15.75 2.34
CA TYR A 135 -4.18 -16.82 3.06
C TYR A 135 -3.35 -18.11 3.13
N ALA A 136 -2.61 -18.44 2.06
CA ALA A 136 -1.67 -19.56 2.09
C ALA A 136 -0.59 -19.41 3.18
N LYS A 137 -0.19 -18.17 3.49
CA LYS A 137 0.79 -17.85 4.55
C LYS A 137 0.14 -17.62 5.92
N ASN A 138 -1.16 -17.34 5.95
CA ASN A 138 -1.93 -17.00 7.15
C ASN A 138 -3.23 -17.80 7.15
N PRO A 139 -3.20 -19.13 7.36
CA PRO A 139 -4.41 -19.95 7.31
C PRO A 139 -5.36 -19.66 8.49
N GLY A 140 -6.66 -19.88 8.28
CA GLY A 140 -7.67 -19.76 9.33
C GLY A 140 -8.18 -18.33 9.55
N GLN A 141 -7.98 -17.45 8.56
CA GLN A 141 -8.52 -16.09 8.62
C GLN A 141 -10.04 -16.13 8.45
N ARG A 142 -10.75 -15.28 9.21
CA ARG A 142 -12.21 -15.34 9.32
C ARG A 142 -12.92 -15.22 7.96
N ARG A 143 -12.36 -14.44 7.04
CA ARG A 143 -12.95 -14.18 5.72
C ARG A 143 -12.23 -14.89 4.58
N GLU A 144 -11.40 -15.88 4.90
CA GLU A 144 -10.71 -16.72 3.91
C GLU A 144 -11.69 -17.30 2.91
N LEU A 145 -12.79 -17.91 3.38
CA LEU A 145 -13.83 -18.48 2.51
C LEU A 145 -14.62 -17.46 1.68
N GLU A 146 -14.58 -16.17 2.03
CA GLU A 146 -15.29 -15.13 1.28
C GLU A 146 -14.48 -14.61 0.07
N PHE A 147 -13.15 -14.76 0.10
CA PHE A 147 -12.23 -14.22 -0.92
C PHE A 147 -11.24 -15.25 -1.50
N ALA A 148 -11.26 -16.51 -1.04
CA ALA A 148 -10.47 -17.61 -1.56
C ALA A 148 -11.08 -18.26 -2.82
#